data_AF-A0A9E6F3U5-F1
#
_entry.id   AF-A0A9E6F3U5-F1
#
_cell.length_a   1.000
_cell.length_b   1.000
_cell.length_c   1.000
_cell.angle_alpha   90.00
_cell.angle_beta   90.00
_cell.angle_gamma   90.00
#
_symmetry.space_group_name_H-M   'P 1'
#
loop_
_entity.id
_entity.type
_entity.pdbx_description
1 polymer ?
#
loop_
_entity_poly.entity_id
_entity_poly.type
_entity_poly.pdbx_seq_one_letter_code
_entity_poly.pdbx_strand_id
1 'polypeptide(L)'
;MKRYTVLIVTGVLITAIVVGFMVWKQGTPYQSRYYSPNHRYYVQKYHTVSLSSFMMAMPGQGSDMIDGYIRLYDQNDRMVYERFETFIRDVKPIWAGREVFLMGVEEMDNSPWILPQSSE
;
A
#
# COMPACT_ATOMS: atom_id res chain seq x y z
N MET A 1 -9.69 -4.20 -43.00
CA MET A 1 -8.42 -4.67 -42.43
C MET A 1 -7.79 -3.67 -41.44
N LYS A 2 -7.41 -2.44 -41.84
CA LYS A 2 -6.79 -1.43 -40.94
C LYS A 2 -7.55 -1.15 -39.63
N ARG A 3 -8.89 -1.05 -39.67
CA ARG A 3 -9.71 -0.80 -38.47
C ARG A 3 -9.62 -1.94 -37.43
N TYR A 4 -9.61 -3.19 -37.86
CA TYR A 4 -9.47 -4.34 -36.96
C TYR A 4 -8.06 -4.43 -36.38
N THR A 5 -7.02 -4.13 -37.17
CA THR A 5 -5.65 -4.06 -36.67
C THR A 5 -5.49 -2.98 -35.59
N VAL A 6 -6.07 -1.80 -35.78
CA VAL A 6 -6.05 -0.73 -34.77
C VAL A 6 -6.77 -1.17 -33.50
N LEU A 7 -7.95 -1.79 -33.61
CA LEU A 7 -8.68 -2.29 -32.43
C LEU A 7 -7.90 -3.37 -31.66
N ILE A 8 -7.23 -4.29 -32.35
CA ILE A 8 -6.41 -5.32 -31.72
C ILE A 8 -5.21 -4.68 -31.00
N VAL A 9 -4.49 -3.77 -31.65
CA VAL A 9 -3.33 -3.09 -31.03
C VAL A 9 -3.76 -2.27 -29.82
N THR A 10 -4.86 -1.52 -29.91
CA THR A 10 -5.40 -0.77 -28.79
C THR A 10 -5.84 -1.70 -27.65
N GLY A 11 -6.50 -2.81 -27.97
CA GLY A 11 -6.90 -3.82 -26.98
C GLY A 11 -5.69 -4.38 -26.23
N VAL A 12 -4.65 -4.80 -26.96
CA VAL A 12 -3.40 -5.31 -26.37
C VAL A 12 -2.72 -4.26 -25.50
N LEU A 13 -2.68 -3.00 -25.96
CA LEU A 13 -2.08 -1.90 -25.19
C LEU A 13 -2.83 -1.66 -23.87
N ILE A 14 -4.16 -1.63 -23.91
CA ILE A 14 -4.99 -1.49 -22.71
C ILE A 14 -4.73 -2.65 -21.75
N THR A 15 -4.71 -3.89 -22.25
CA THR A 15 -4.41 -5.06 -21.42
C THR A 15 -3.03 -4.97 -20.78
N ALA A 16 -2.00 -4.56 -21.53
CA ALA A 16 -0.65 -4.41 -21.01
C ALA A 16 -0.58 -3.34 -19.90
N ILE A 17 -1.27 -2.20 -20.07
CA ILE A 17 -1.33 -1.15 -19.05
C ILE A 17 -2.05 -1.63 -17.79
N VAL A 18 -3.19 -2.33 -17.94
CA VAL A 18 -3.96 -2.85 -16.81
C VAL A 18 -3.15 -3.88 -16.03
N VAL A 19 -2.50 -4.83 -16.71
CA VAL A 19 -1.66 -5.84 -16.06
C VAL A 19 -0.47 -5.18 -15.39
N GLY A 20 0.21 -4.26 -16.05
CA GLY A 20 1.31 -3.50 -15.47
C GLY A 20 0.89 -2.73 -14.21
N PHE A 21 -0.26 -2.06 -14.25
CA PHE A 21 -0.82 -1.37 -13.10
C PHE A 21 -1.19 -2.32 -11.96
N MET A 22 -1.78 -3.50 -12.25
CA MET A 22 -2.11 -4.49 -11.22
C MET A 22 -0.86 -5.02 -10.51
N VAL A 23 0.19 -5.34 -11.27
CA VAL A 23 1.47 -5.80 -10.72
C VAL A 23 2.12 -4.71 -9.88
N TRP A 24 2.16 -3.47 -10.39
CA TRP A 24 2.66 -2.32 -9.65
C TRP A 24 1.87 -2.07 -8.37
N LYS A 25 0.54 -2.09 -8.44
CA LYS A 25 -0.36 -1.87 -7.30
C LYS A 25 -0.21 -2.96 -6.24
N GLN A 26 0.03 -4.21 -6.62
CA GLN A 26 0.22 -5.30 -5.66
C GLN A 26 1.39 -4.99 -4.71
N GLY A 27 2.47 -4.41 -5.24
CA GLY A 27 3.68 -4.09 -4.48
C GLY A 27 4.36 -5.33 -3.91
N THR A 28 5.50 -5.12 -3.24
CA THR A 28 6.23 -6.17 -2.53
C THR A 28 6.10 -5.97 -1.03
N PRO A 29 5.74 -7.00 -0.23
CA PRO A 29 5.70 -6.88 1.22
C PRO A 29 7.01 -6.33 1.77
N TYR A 30 6.90 -5.30 2.60
CA TYR A 30 7.99 -4.62 3.24
C TYR A 30 7.89 -4.79 4.75
N GLN A 31 8.95 -5.34 5.37
CA GLN A 31 9.01 -5.73 6.79
C GLN A 31 7.95 -6.77 7.21
N SER A 32 8.04 -7.20 8.47
CA SER A 32 7.11 -8.14 9.08
C SER A 32 5.72 -7.53 9.29
N ARG A 33 4.70 -8.40 9.36
CA ARG A 33 3.33 -8.04 9.75
C ARG A 33 3.31 -7.47 11.17
N TYR A 34 2.54 -6.40 11.36
CA TYR A 34 2.26 -5.84 12.68
C TYR A 34 0.90 -6.29 13.14
N TYR A 35 0.86 -7.25 14.06
CA TYR A 35 -0.40 -7.78 14.59
C TYR A 35 -1.03 -6.84 15.61
N SER A 36 -2.36 -6.85 15.65
CA SER A 36 -3.12 -6.29 16.77
C SER A 36 -2.85 -7.09 18.05
N PRO A 37 -3.05 -6.52 19.25
CA PRO A 37 -2.84 -7.23 20.51
C PRO A 37 -3.63 -8.55 20.62
N ASN A 38 -4.84 -8.58 20.04
CA ASN A 38 -5.70 -9.77 20.00
C ASN A 38 -5.45 -10.70 18.80
N HIS A 39 -4.45 -10.42 17.95
CA HIS A 39 -4.08 -11.19 16.76
C HIS A 39 -5.20 -11.39 15.72
N ARG A 40 -6.31 -10.64 15.82
CA ARG A 40 -7.43 -10.69 14.88
C ARG A 40 -7.22 -9.86 13.62
N TYR A 41 -6.25 -8.94 13.66
CA TYR A 41 -5.92 -8.05 12.56
C TYR A 41 -4.41 -7.92 12.45
N TYR A 42 -3.93 -7.58 11.25
CA TYR A 42 -2.55 -7.16 11.06
C TYR A 42 -2.43 -6.06 10.01
N VAL A 43 -1.43 -5.21 10.19
CA VAL A 43 -1.01 -4.23 9.20
C VAL A 43 0.22 -4.76 8.47
N GLN A 44 0.21 -4.69 7.15
CA GLN A 44 1.35 -5.01 6.29
C GLN A 44 1.67 -3.82 5.39
N LYS A 45 2.95 -3.45 5.36
CA LYS A 45 3.48 -2.44 4.44
C LYS A 45 3.91 -3.12 3.15
N TYR A 46 3.73 -2.43 2.03
CA TYR A 46 4.15 -2.86 0.70
C TYR A 46 4.95 -1.73 0.09
N HIS A 47 6.17 -2.05 -0.35
CA HIS A 47 6.95 -1.13 -1.16
C HIS A 47 6.46 -1.20 -2.61
N THR A 48 6.29 -0.03 -3.22
CA THR A 48 5.94 0.11 -4.63
C THR A 48 7.00 0.95 -5.32
N VAL A 49 7.35 0.59 -6.56
CA VAL A 49 8.34 1.35 -7.34
C VAL A 49 7.75 2.72 -7.68
N SER A 50 8.27 3.78 -7.07
CA SER A 50 7.80 5.14 -7.33
C SER A 50 8.78 5.93 -8.18
N LEU A 51 8.30 7.01 -8.82
CA LEU A 51 9.15 7.89 -9.62
C LEU A 51 10.21 8.59 -8.75
N SER A 52 9.90 8.85 -7.48
CA SER A 52 10.83 9.39 -6.49
C SER A 52 11.98 8.40 -6.19
N SER A 53 11.72 7.08 -6.26
CA SER A 53 12.77 6.05 -6.15
C SER A 53 13.78 6.10 -7.31
N PHE A 54 13.39 6.64 -8.47
CA PHE A 54 14.26 6.80 -9.64
C PHE A 54 14.94 8.16 -9.72
N MET A 55 14.41 9.19 -9.07
CA MET A 55 15.13 10.45 -8.90
C MET A 55 16.26 10.18 -7.90
N MET A 56 17.50 10.07 -8.40
CA MET A 56 18.70 9.89 -7.58
C MET A 56 18.62 10.75 -6.33
N ALA A 57 18.53 10.11 -5.16
CA ALA A 57 18.71 10.76 -3.88
C ALA A 57 20.06 11.50 -3.94
N MET A 58 20.01 12.84 -3.93
CA MET A 58 21.24 13.61 -3.83
C MET A 58 21.95 13.19 -2.54
N PRO A 59 23.28 13.01 -2.54
CA PRO A 59 24.01 12.67 -1.32
C PRO A 59 23.69 13.70 -0.23
N GLY A 60 23.10 13.26 0.88
CA GLY A 60 22.66 14.13 1.98
C GLY A 60 21.14 14.30 2.13
N GLN A 61 20.33 13.82 1.19
CA GLN A 61 18.87 13.73 1.36
C GLN A 61 18.53 12.40 2.04
N GLY A 62 18.14 12.46 3.33
CA GLY A 62 17.82 11.30 4.16
C GLY A 62 16.81 10.37 3.51
N SER A 63 17.26 9.16 3.20
CA SER A 63 16.58 8.06 2.49
C SER A 63 15.64 7.24 3.40
N ASP A 64 15.01 7.87 4.39
CA ASP A 64 14.26 7.15 5.43
C ASP A 64 12.76 7.03 5.11
N MET A 65 12.29 7.65 4.04
CA MET A 65 10.93 7.55 3.55
C MET A 65 10.83 6.64 2.33
N ILE A 66 9.70 5.94 2.21
CA ILE A 66 9.39 5.00 1.16
C ILE A 66 7.95 5.25 0.71
N ASP A 67 7.72 5.24 -0.60
CA ASP A 67 6.37 5.26 -1.16
C ASP A 67 5.83 3.83 -1.26
N GLY A 68 4.57 3.66 -0.89
CA GLY A 68 3.96 2.35 -0.96
C GLY A 68 2.55 2.26 -0.42
N TYR A 69 2.05 1.03 -0.33
CA TYR A 69 0.75 0.76 0.28
C TYR A 69 0.91 0.31 1.72
N ILE A 70 0.13 0.89 2.62
CA ILE A 70 -0.13 0.35 3.95
C ILE A 70 -1.51 -0.30 3.90
N ARG A 71 -1.60 -1.57 4.29
CA ARG A 71 -2.85 -2.34 4.22
C ARG A 71 -3.15 -2.97 5.55
N LEU A 72 -4.41 -2.89 5.98
CA LEU A 72 -4.95 -3.62 7.11
C LEU A 72 -5.67 -4.87 6.61
N TYR A 73 -5.40 -5.99 7.26
CA TYR A 73 -6.04 -7.26 7.01
C TYR A 73 -6.69 -7.81 8.28
N ASP A 74 -7.75 -8.59 8.10
CA ASP A 74 -8.32 -9.43 9.16
C ASP A 74 -7.53 -10.76 9.30
N GLN A 75 -7.93 -11.56 10.27
CA GLN A 75 -7.38 -12.91 10.54
C GLN A 75 -7.58 -13.92 9.39
N ASN A 76 -8.43 -13.62 8.41
CA ASN A 76 -8.68 -14.44 7.23
C ASN A 76 -7.93 -13.91 5.99
N ASP A 77 -6.91 -13.07 6.20
CA ASP A 77 -6.16 -12.36 5.16
C ASP A 77 -7.05 -11.51 4.22
N ARG A 78 -8.25 -11.09 4.67
CA ARG A 78 -9.11 -10.17 3.91
C ARG A 78 -8.69 -8.74 4.17
N MET A 79 -8.43 -8.00 3.11
CA MET A 79 -8.08 -6.58 3.19
C MET A 79 -9.29 -5.77 3.65
N VAL A 80 -9.12 -5.05 4.76
CA VAL A 80 -10.13 -4.18 5.36
C VAL A 80 -9.90 -2.73 4.95
N TYR A 81 -8.64 -2.28 4.99
CA TYR A 81 -8.24 -0.94 4.58
C TYR A 81 -6.98 -0.97 3.72
N GLU A 82 -6.88 0.00 2.81
CA GLU A 82 -5.71 0.26 1.98
C GLU A 82 -5.51 1.78 1.91
N ARG A 83 -4.26 2.23 2.05
CA ARG A 83 -3.85 3.60 1.76
C ARG A 83 -2.50 3.60 1.05
N PHE A 84 -2.36 4.43 0.03
CA PHE A 84 -1.07 4.70 -0.60
C PHE A 84 -0.49 5.95 0.04
N GLU A 85 0.71 5.85 0.61
CA GLU A 85 1.35 6.95 1.35
C GLU A 85 2.87 6.89 1.19
N THR A 86 3.51 8.04 1.39
CA THR A 86 4.93 8.12 1.71
C THR A 86 5.09 7.89 3.21
N PHE A 87 5.89 6.91 3.62
CA PHE A 87 6.06 6.57 5.04
C PHE A 87 7.49 6.26 5.41
N ILE A 88 7.86 6.54 6.66
CA ILE A 88 9.17 6.15 7.18
C ILE A 88 9.31 4.62 7.21
N ARG A 89 10.52 4.12 7.00
CA ARG A 89 10.79 2.66 6.99
C ARG A 89 10.19 1.94 8.19
N ASP A 90 10.31 2.54 9.37
CA ASP A 90 9.92 1.94 10.64
C ASP A 90 8.55 2.39 11.18
N VAL A 91 7.63 2.81 10.30
CA VAL A 91 6.23 3.04 10.71
C VAL A 91 5.68 1.83 11.44
N LYS A 92 5.22 2.05 12.68
CA LYS A 92 4.50 1.08 13.50
C LYS A 92 3.07 1.58 13.73
N PRO A 93 2.05 0.77 13.46
CA PRO A 93 0.69 1.15 13.78
C PRO A 93 0.49 1.19 15.30
N ILE A 94 -0.35 2.11 15.77
CA ILE A 94 -0.80 2.15 17.16
C ILE A 94 -2.23 1.61 17.20
N TRP A 95 -2.43 0.59 18.04
CA TRP A 95 -3.72 -0.02 18.27
C TRP A 95 -4.38 0.61 19.50
N ALA A 96 -5.46 1.36 19.31
CA ALA A 96 -6.22 2.04 20.36
C ALA A 96 -7.66 1.51 20.38
N GLY A 97 -7.83 0.31 20.93
CA GLY A 97 -9.13 -0.37 20.95
C GLY A 97 -9.60 -0.73 19.54
N ARG A 98 -10.53 0.06 18.99
CA ARG A 98 -11.06 -0.10 17.63
C ARG A 98 -10.41 0.82 16.62
N GLU A 99 -9.55 1.72 17.06
CA GLU A 99 -8.88 2.69 16.21
C GLU A 99 -7.45 2.22 15.92
N VAL A 100 -7.04 2.36 14.66
CA VAL A 100 -5.67 2.07 14.23
C VAL A 100 -5.09 3.36 13.65
N PHE A 101 -4.04 3.85 14.30
CA PHE A 101 -3.33 5.05 13.88
C PHE A 101 -2.04 4.66 13.17
N LEU A 102 -1.79 5.26 12.02
CA LEU A 102 -0.54 5.13 11.29
C LEU A 102 0.37 6.30 11.68
N MET A 103 1.46 6.02 12.39
CA MET A 103 2.43 7.03 12.81
C MET A 103 3.64 6.99 11.86
N GLY A 104 4.11 8.16 11.41
CA GLY A 104 5.27 8.27 10.52
C GLY A 104 4.94 8.16 9.02
N VAL A 105 3.68 8.37 8.65
CA VAL A 105 3.28 8.76 7.30
C VAL A 105 3.54 10.26 7.11
N GLU A 106 3.81 10.70 5.87
CA GLU A 106 4.14 12.09 5.53
C GLU A 106 3.03 13.07 5.95
N GLU A 107 1.78 12.72 5.69
CA GLU A 107 0.63 13.44 6.25
C GLU A 107 0.20 12.78 7.58
N MET A 108 0.39 13.49 8.69
CA MET A 108 0.01 13.02 10.01
C MET A 108 -1.48 12.63 10.02
N ASP A 109 -1.75 11.33 10.22
CA ASP A 109 -3.08 10.77 10.06
C ASP A 109 -4.02 11.23 11.19
N ASN A 110 -4.79 12.29 10.92
CA ASN A 110 -5.86 12.76 11.80
C ASN A 110 -7.13 11.91 11.70
N SER A 111 -7.15 10.85 10.88
CA SER A 111 -8.31 9.99 10.63
C SER A 111 -7.96 8.51 10.82
N PRO A 112 -8.09 7.96 12.04
CA PRO A 112 -7.75 6.57 12.31
C PRO A 112 -8.60 5.60 11.48
N TRP A 113 -8.02 4.45 11.17
CA TRP A 113 -8.81 3.34 10.63
C TRP A 113 -9.66 2.73 11.73
N ILE A 114 -10.97 2.59 11.47
CA ILE A 114 -11.92 2.06 12.44
C ILE A 114 -12.17 0.59 12.15
N LEU A 115 -11.77 -0.29 13.07
CA LEU A 115 -11.96 -1.73 12.91
C LEU A 115 -13.45 -2.09 12.80
N PRO A 116 -13.82 -2.94 11.82
CA PRO A 116 -15.19 -3.42 11.70
C PRO A 116 -15.59 -4.18 12.97
N GLN A 117 -16.87 -4.04 13.35
CA GLN A 117 -17.42 -4.87 14.41
C GLN A 117 -17.45 -6.32 13.88
N SER A 118 -16.89 -7.25 14.64
CA SER A 118 -17.17 -8.65 14.34
C SER A 118 -18.64 -8.89 14.62
N SER A 119 -19.43 -9.13 13.56
CA SER A 119 -20.69 -9.82 13.70
C SER A 119 -20.40 -11.18 14.35
N GLU A 120 -20.90 -11.37 15.56
CA GLU A 120 -20.97 -12.69 16.22
C GLU A 120 -21.80 -13.68 15.38
#